data_AF-A0A5C5VTN7-F1
#
_entry.id   AF-A0A5C5VTN7-F1
#
_cell.length_a   1.000
_cell.length_b   1.000
_cell.length_c   1.000
_cell.angle_alpha   90.00
_cell.angle_beta   90.00
_cell.angle_gamma   90.00
#
_symmetry.space_group_name_H-M   'P 1'
#
loop_
_entity.id
_entity.type
_entity.pdbx_description
1 polymer ?
#
loop_
_entity_poly.entity_id
_entity_poly.type
_entity_poly.pdbx_seq_one_letter_code
_entity_poly.pdbx_strand_id
1 'polypeptide(L)'
;MHLEAVERLIAWLEVAKIRDDLTGPMLRPVQTPRGRGRDGFRRRPLSTRAVERLVQRYVRDQKLDPAVTVHSFRVTALTTARERGADIIDLQDFAGHADPRTTLTYIRSRDRLSKSPAYVLNY
;
A
#
# COMPACT_ATOMS: atom_id res chain seq x y z
N MET A 1 -4.14 -12.97 6.71
CA MET A 1 -3.41 -11.71 7.02
C MET A 1 -1.92 -11.98 6.83
N HIS A 2 -1.16 -11.09 6.18
CA HIS A 2 0.28 -11.30 5.95
C HIS A 2 1.04 -11.08 7.26
N LEU A 3 1.67 -12.12 7.82
CA LEU A 3 2.31 -12.09 9.15
C LEU A 3 3.34 -10.96 9.26
N GLU A 4 4.18 -10.77 8.25
CA GLU A 4 5.20 -9.73 8.24
C GLU A 4 4.60 -8.32 8.39
N ALA A 5 3.42 -8.05 7.83
CA ALA A 5 2.80 -6.74 7.94
C ALA A 5 2.38 -6.44 9.39
N VAL A 6 1.87 -7.45 10.10
CA VAL A 6 1.51 -7.36 11.51
C VAL A 6 2.75 -7.11 12.36
N GLU A 7 3.82 -7.86 12.12
CA GLU A 7 5.09 -7.68 12.85
C GLU A 7 5.65 -6.26 12.68
N ARG A 8 5.61 -5.71 11.46
CA ARG A 8 6.09 -4.35 11.20
C ARG A 8 5.20 -3.30 11.83
N LEU A 9 3.88 -3.52 11.91
CA LEU A 9 2.97 -2.64 12.63
C LEU A 9 3.21 -2.68 14.14
N ILE A 10 3.43 -3.87 14.71
CA ILE A 10 3.77 -4.01 16.14
C ILE A 10 5.08 -3.27 16.43
N ALA A 11 6.12 -3.49 15.64
CA ALA A 11 7.39 -2.79 15.79
C ALA A 11 7.24 -1.27 15.68
N TRP A 12 6.37 -0.78 14.79
CA TRP A 12 6.04 0.63 14.69
C TRP A 12 5.36 1.17 15.95
N LEU A 13 4.36 0.47 16.51
CA LEU A 13 3.66 0.90 17.73
C LEU A 13 4.63 1.03 18.91
N GLU A 14 5.62 0.12 19.02
CA GLU A 14 6.69 0.18 20.01
C GLU A 14 7.59 1.40 19.82
N VAL A 15 8.13 1.60 18.60
CA VAL A 15 9.02 2.73 18.29
C VAL A 15 8.32 4.07 18.49
N ALA A 16 7.05 4.16 18.10
CA ALA A 16 6.26 5.36 18.24
C ALA A 16 5.82 5.62 19.69
N LYS A 17 5.87 4.61 20.57
CA LYS A 17 5.38 4.64 21.95
C LYS A 17 3.90 5.03 22.03
N ILE A 18 3.08 4.41 21.19
CA ILE A 18 1.65 4.73 21.06
C ILE A 18 0.72 3.54 21.30
N ARG A 19 1.23 2.43 21.84
CA ARG A 19 0.45 1.21 22.10
C ARG A 19 -0.79 1.49 22.98
N ASP A 20 -0.64 2.38 23.96
CA ASP A 20 -1.72 2.74 24.90
C ASP A 20 -2.68 3.81 24.35
N ASP A 21 -2.36 4.45 23.22
CA ASP A 21 -3.17 5.51 22.63
C ASP A 21 -4.13 4.96 21.57
N LEU A 22 -5.16 4.26 22.04
CA LEU A 22 -6.15 3.54 21.21
C LEU A 22 -7.03 4.46 20.34
N THR A 23 -7.16 5.74 20.71
CA THR A 23 -8.01 6.71 19.98
C THR A 23 -7.20 7.61 19.05
N GLY A 24 -5.87 7.59 19.17
CA GLY A 24 -4.98 8.40 18.36
C GLY A 24 -4.74 7.78 16.97
N PRO A 25 -4.28 8.59 16.01
CA PRO A 25 -3.94 8.09 14.68
C PRO A 25 -2.77 7.10 14.78
N MET A 26 -2.88 5.94 14.10
CA MET A 26 -1.82 4.92 14.11
C MET A 26 -0.55 5.42 13.43
N LEU A 27 -0.66 6.05 12.26
CA LEU A 27 0.47 6.60 11.52
C LEU A 27 0.61 8.09 11.81
N ARG A 28 1.76 8.48 12.37
CA ARG A 28 2.04 9.83 12.88
C ARG A 28 3.29 10.42 12.21
N PRO A 29 3.29 11.72 11.89
CA PRO A 29 4.51 12.38 11.43
C PRO A 29 5.50 12.52 12.59
N VAL A 30 6.79 12.43 12.26
CA VAL A 30 7.88 12.72 13.20
C VAL A 30 7.73 14.13 13.79
N GLN A 31 8.15 14.29 15.04
CA GLN A 31 8.10 15.56 15.76
C GLN A 31 8.90 16.63 15.02
N THR A 32 10.14 16.29 14.66
CA THR A 32 11.06 17.11 13.86
C THR A 32 11.61 16.27 12.69
N PRO A 33 11.80 16.86 11.49
CA PRO A 33 12.43 16.14 10.39
C PRO A 33 13.87 15.69 10.70
N ARG A 34 14.62 16.51 11.45
CA ARG A 34 16.04 16.25 11.78
C ARG A 34 16.20 15.14 12.82
N GLY A 35 15.28 15.04 13.77
CA GLY A 35 15.30 14.01 14.80
C GLY A 35 15.02 12.60 14.28
N ARG A 36 14.50 12.45 13.05
CA ARG A 36 14.18 11.15 12.43
C ARG A 36 13.36 10.22 13.34
N GLY A 37 12.45 10.80 14.14
CA GLY A 37 11.61 10.07 15.11
C GLY A 37 12.22 9.90 16.51
N ARG A 38 13.49 10.25 16.73
CA ARG A 38 14.12 10.24 18.07
C ARG A 38 13.45 11.21 19.04
N ASP A 39 13.03 12.36 18.52
CA ASP A 39 12.35 13.42 19.28
C ASP A 39 10.84 13.12 19.45
N GLY A 40 10.37 11.93 19.05
CA GLY A 40 8.98 11.51 19.13
C GLY A 40 8.13 11.81 17.89
N PHE A 41 6.81 11.68 18.06
CA PHE A 41 5.81 11.75 16.99
C PHE A 41 4.64 12.65 17.39
N ARG A 42 4.12 13.43 16.44
CA ARG A 42 2.97 14.31 16.70
C ARG A 42 1.69 13.50 16.75
N ARG A 43 0.83 13.74 17.74
CA ARG A 43 -0.52 13.14 17.85
C ARG A 43 -1.50 13.74 16.83
N ARG A 44 -1.20 13.59 15.55
CA ARG A 44 -2.04 13.97 14.40
C ARG A 44 -1.81 12.97 13.26
N PRO A 45 -2.79 12.77 12.37
CA PRO A 45 -2.62 11.83 11.27
C PRO A 45 -1.50 12.28 10.34
N LEU A 46 -0.75 11.30 9.82
CA LEU A 46 0.16 11.51 8.71
C LEU A 46 -0.66 11.92 7.48
N SER A 47 -0.24 12.98 6.78
CA SER A 47 -0.96 13.43 5.60
C SER A 47 -0.71 12.53 4.39
N THR A 48 -1.68 12.46 3.47
CA THR A 48 -1.55 11.70 2.21
C THR A 48 -0.28 12.09 1.44
N ARG A 49 -0.02 13.40 1.31
CA ARG A 49 1.20 13.90 0.65
C ARG A 49 2.49 13.44 1.34
N ALA A 50 2.48 13.26 2.67
CA ALA A 50 3.64 12.76 3.38
C ALA A 50 3.87 11.27 3.11
N VAL A 51 2.79 10.48 2.98
CA VAL A 51 2.86 9.08 2.55
C VAL A 51 3.37 8.97 1.11
N GLU A 52 2.87 9.79 0.19
CA GLU A 52 3.33 9.81 -1.21
C GLU A 52 4.84 10.11 -1.31
N ARG A 53 5.31 11.14 -0.60
CA ARG A 53 6.74 11.48 -0.56
C ARG A 53 7.59 10.40 0.10
N LEU A 54 7.05 9.71 1.10
CA LEU A 54 7.72 8.58 1.74
C LEU A 54 7.95 7.46 0.72
N VAL A 55 6.92 7.10 -0.04
CA VAL A 55 6.99 6.08 -1.10
C VAL A 55 7.96 6.51 -2.20
N GLN A 56 7.82 7.73 -2.73
CA GLN A 56 8.73 8.26 -3.76
C GLN A 56 10.20 8.24 -3.31
N ARG A 57 10.47 8.54 -2.03
CA ARG A 57 11.82 8.43 -1.47
C ARG A 57 12.33 6.99 -1.58
N TYR A 58 11.56 6.00 -1.11
CA TYR A 58 11.98 4.60 -1.19
C TYR A 58 12.14 4.10 -2.63
N VAL A 59 11.24 4.49 -3.54
CA VAL A 59 11.35 4.18 -4.97
C VAL A 59 12.69 4.65 -5.52
N ARG A 60 13.05 5.91 -5.25
CA ARG A 60 14.34 6.47 -5.68
C ARG A 60 15.52 5.78 -5.00
N ASP A 61 15.48 5.61 -3.68
CA ASP A 61 16.59 5.05 -2.90
C ASP A 61 16.86 3.58 -3.29
N GLN A 62 15.83 2.84 -3.71
CA GLN A 62 15.92 1.48 -4.23
C GLN A 62 16.12 1.39 -5.75
N LYS A 63 16.26 2.53 -6.45
CA LYS A 63 16.42 2.62 -7.91
C LYS A 63 15.31 1.90 -8.71
N LEU A 64 14.09 1.96 -8.19
CA LEU A 64 12.90 1.44 -8.87
C LEU A 64 12.39 2.43 -9.92
N ASP A 65 11.47 1.97 -10.78
CA ASP A 65 10.79 2.81 -11.76
C ASP A 65 10.10 4.00 -11.07
N PRO A 66 10.39 5.25 -11.45
CA PRO A 66 9.73 6.45 -10.91
C PRO A 66 8.21 6.47 -11.06
N ALA A 67 7.63 5.67 -11.96
CA ALA A 67 6.18 5.51 -12.10
C ALA A 67 5.53 4.73 -10.95
N VAL A 68 6.32 4.08 -10.08
CA VAL A 68 5.81 3.40 -8.88
C VAL A 68 5.30 4.43 -7.86
N THR A 69 4.01 4.34 -7.53
CA THR A 69 3.34 5.22 -6.58
C THR A 69 2.56 4.43 -5.52
N VAL A 70 1.96 5.12 -4.56
CA VAL A 70 1.04 4.51 -3.59
C VAL A 70 -0.08 3.74 -4.28
N HIS A 71 -0.57 4.25 -5.42
CA HIS A 71 -1.62 3.60 -6.19
C HIS A 71 -1.15 2.29 -6.83
N SER A 72 0.13 2.21 -7.24
CA SER A 72 0.73 0.97 -7.76
C SER A 72 0.62 -0.17 -6.75
N PHE A 73 0.81 0.10 -5.44
CA PHE A 73 0.66 -0.92 -4.39
C PHE A 73 -0.76 -1.48 -4.31
N ARG A 74 -1.76 -0.61 -4.46
CA ARG A 74 -3.16 -1.02 -4.47
C ARG A 74 -3.48 -1.91 -5.66
N VAL A 75 -2.98 -1.55 -6.85
CA VAL A 75 -3.13 -2.37 -8.05
C VAL A 75 -2.45 -3.73 -7.85
N THR A 76 -1.21 -3.75 -7.36
CA THR A 76 -0.50 -5.02 -7.09
C THR A 76 -1.26 -5.90 -6.09
N ALA A 77 -1.72 -5.34 -4.96
CA ALA A 77 -2.45 -6.11 -3.95
C ALA A 77 -3.74 -6.75 -4.51
N LEU A 78 -4.58 -5.95 -5.19
CA LEU A 78 -5.84 -6.44 -5.77
C LEU A 78 -5.61 -7.53 -6.80
N THR A 79 -4.61 -7.31 -7.63
CA THR A 79 -4.37 -8.20 -8.76
C THR A 79 -3.68 -9.50 -8.35
N THR A 80 -2.74 -9.46 -7.38
CA THR A 80 -2.18 -10.67 -6.75
C THR A 80 -3.26 -11.46 -6.00
N ALA A 81 -4.18 -10.79 -5.30
CA ALA A 81 -5.29 -11.47 -4.64
C ALA A 81 -6.23 -12.14 -5.65
N ARG A 82 -6.50 -11.49 -6.79
CA ARG A 82 -7.27 -12.09 -7.90
C ARG A 82 -6.57 -13.32 -8.49
N GLU A 83 -5.26 -13.26 -8.74
CA GLU A 83 -4.48 -14.39 -9.26
C GLU A 83 -4.48 -15.59 -8.31
N ARG A 84 -4.64 -15.35 -7.01
CA ARG A 84 -4.78 -16.39 -5.98
C ARG A 84 -6.23 -16.89 -5.83
N GLY A 85 -7.14 -16.48 -6.71
CA GLY A 85 -8.50 -16.97 -6.78
C GLY A 85 -9.52 -16.20 -5.94
N ALA A 86 -9.16 -15.02 -5.39
CA ALA A 86 -10.14 -14.20 -4.68
C ALA A 86 -11.28 -13.76 -5.60
N ASP A 87 -12.52 -13.79 -5.08
CA ASP A 87 -13.69 -13.32 -5.80
C ASP A 87 -13.67 -11.79 -5.94
N ILE A 88 -14.31 -11.29 -6.99
CA ILE A 88 -14.34 -9.85 -7.27
C ILE A 88 -15.08 -9.04 -6.21
N ILE A 89 -16.10 -9.62 -5.57
CA ILE A 89 -16.86 -8.98 -4.50
C ILE A 89 -15.96 -8.83 -3.26
N ASP A 90 -15.25 -9.89 -2.87
CA ASP A 90 -14.29 -9.87 -1.76
C ASP A 90 -13.15 -8.87 -2.00
N LEU A 91 -12.69 -8.75 -3.26
CA LEU A 91 -11.67 -7.77 -3.65
C LEU A 91 -12.17 -6.33 -3.57
N GLN A 92 -13.45 -6.09 -3.85
CA GLN A 92 -14.07 -4.76 -3.73
C GLN A 92 -14.19 -4.34 -2.27
N ASP A 93 -14.63 -5.26 -1.42
CA ASP A 93 -14.71 -5.06 0.03
C ASP A 93 -13.32 -4.83 0.63
N PHE A 94 -12.34 -5.63 0.23
CA PHE A 94 -10.94 -5.45 0.65
C PHE A 94 -10.36 -4.10 0.20
N ALA A 95 -10.75 -3.61 -0.97
CA ALA A 95 -10.35 -2.30 -1.44
C ALA A 95 -10.99 -1.19 -0.58
N GLY A 96 -12.22 -1.38 -0.08
CA GLY A 96 -13.01 -0.30 0.52
C GLY A 96 -13.45 0.73 -0.52
N HIS A 97 -13.65 0.31 -1.78
CA HIS A 97 -14.18 1.18 -2.82
C HIS A 97 -15.70 1.28 -2.71
N ALA A 98 -16.24 2.50 -2.66
CA ALA A 98 -17.68 2.73 -2.80
C ALA A 98 -18.18 2.49 -4.25
N ASP A 99 -17.29 2.57 -5.26
CA ASP A 99 -17.61 2.29 -6.67
C ASP A 99 -16.88 1.04 -7.20
N PRO A 100 -17.61 -0.03 -7.56
CA PRO A 100 -17.06 -1.30 -8.05
C PRO A 100 -16.32 -1.20 -9.40
N ARG A 101 -16.52 -0.13 -10.18
CA ARG A 101 -15.96 0.03 -11.54
C ARG A 101 -14.45 0.19 -11.56
N THR A 102 -13.87 0.75 -10.49
CA THR A 102 -12.41 0.96 -10.39
C THR A 102 -11.68 -0.38 -10.22
N THR A 103 -12.18 -1.28 -9.39
CA THR A 103 -11.64 -2.64 -9.22
C THR A 103 -11.80 -3.48 -10.50
N LEU A 104 -12.96 -3.38 -11.16
CA LEU A 104 -13.25 -4.08 -12.43
C LEU A 104 -12.30 -3.68 -13.56
N THR A 105 -11.88 -2.42 -13.62
CA THR A 105 -11.01 -1.91 -14.69
C THR A 105 -9.60 -2.54 -14.63
N TYR A 106 -9.03 -2.70 -13.43
CA TYR A 106 -7.73 -3.35 -13.25
C TYR A 106 -7.76 -4.85 -13.52
N ILE A 107 -8.83 -5.53 -13.13
CA ILE A 107 -8.97 -6.98 -13.37
C ILE A 107 -9.14 -7.24 -14.88
N ARG A 108 -10.03 -6.50 -15.54
CA ARG A 108 -10.32 -6.69 -16.98
C ARG A 108 -9.12 -6.39 -17.88
N SER A 109 -8.30 -5.39 -17.54
CA SER A 109 -7.10 -5.11 -18.33
C SER A 109 -6.08 -6.25 -18.25
N ARG A 110 -5.94 -6.91 -17.10
CA ARG A 110 -5.05 -8.07 -16.93
C ARG A 110 -5.59 -9.35 -17.55
N ASP A 111 -6.90 -9.61 -17.44
CA ASP A 111 -7.53 -10.74 -18.13
C ASP A 111 -7.40 -10.62 -19.66
N ARG A 112 -7.44 -9.38 -20.20
CA ARG A 112 -7.14 -9.13 -21.62
C ARG A 112 -5.65 -9.32 -21.95
N LEU A 113 -4.75 -8.91 -21.07
CA LEU A 113 -3.31 -9.06 -21.29
C LEU A 113 -2.87 -10.53 -21.27
N SER A 114 -3.38 -11.33 -20.32
CA SER A 114 -3.11 -12.78 -20.24
C SER A 114 -3.68 -13.57 -21.43
N LYS A 115 -4.77 -13.10 -22.03
CA LYS A 115 -5.35 -13.67 -23.26
C LYS A 115 -4.79 -13.06 -24.55
N SER A 116 -3.78 -12.19 -24.45
CA SER A 116 -3.18 -11.56 -25.63
C SER A 116 -2.39 -12.60 -26.45
N PRO A 117 -2.59 -12.69 -27.77
CA PRO A 117 -1.85 -13.61 -28.65
C PRO A 117 -0.33 -13.46 -28.54
N ALA A 118 0.16 -12.28 -28.13
CA ALA A 118 1.57 -12.00 -27.91
C ALA A 118 2.20 -12.87 -26.80
N TYR A 119 1.43 -13.33 -25.80
CA TYR A 119 1.91 -14.24 -24.75
C TYR A 119 1.76 -15.73 -25.12
N VAL A 120 1.08 -16.04 -26.22
CA VAL A 120 0.90 -17.41 -26.74
C VAL A 120 1.98 -17.77 -27.77
N LEU A 121 2.66 -16.75 -28.31
CA LEU A 121 3.77 -16.92 -29.23
C LEU A 121 5.07 -17.18 -28.44
N ASN A 122 5.36 -18.45 -28.19
CA ASN A 122 6.72 -18.90 -27.87
C ASN A 122 7.54 -18.88 -29.16
N TYR A 123 8.69 -18.19 -29.15
CA TYR A 123 9.72 -18.31 -30.19
C TYR A 123 10.74 -19.38 -29.76
#